data_AF-X1C283-F1
#
_entry.id   AF-X1C283-F1
#
_cell.length_a   1.000
_cell.length_b   1.000
_cell.length_c   1.000
_cell.angle_alpha   90.00
_cell.angle_beta   90.00
_cell.angle_gamma   90.00
#
_symmetry.space_group_name_H-M   'P 1'
#
loop_
_entity.id
_entity.type
_entity.pdbx_description
1 polymer ?
#
loop_
_entity_poly.entity_id
_entity_poly.type
_entity_poly.pdbx_seq_one_letter_code
_entity_poly.pdbx_strand_id
1 'polypeptide(L)'
;MNMKTTEKQFESFKQECHKWIKFFGLKDWRIKITHEDIDENFTAADVTHNSRSRQAAIRLNTTLHDDLKDIDVKVSAFHEVCHLLLADLTCLTRSRECSEYEIEK
;
A
#
# COMPACT_ATOMS: atom_id res chain seq x y z
N MET A 1 -13.93 -18.06 -13.67
CA MET A 1 -14.60 -18.65 -12.50
C MET A 1 -14.08 -17.85 -11.32
N ASN A 2 -14.92 -17.15 -10.57
CA ASN A 2 -14.41 -16.24 -9.54
C ASN A 2 -13.89 -17.07 -8.35
N MET A 3 -12.63 -16.89 -8.00
CA MET A 3 -12.03 -17.50 -6.81
C MET A 3 -11.96 -16.51 -5.68
N LYS A 4 -12.13 -17.03 -4.46
CA LYS A 4 -12.01 -16.23 -3.25
C LYS A 4 -10.63 -16.40 -2.65
N THR A 5 -10.01 -15.29 -2.28
CA THR A 5 -8.80 -15.33 -1.45
C THR A 5 -9.14 -15.83 -0.06
N THR A 6 -8.22 -16.55 0.54
CA THR A 6 -8.39 -17.21 1.85
C THR A 6 -7.87 -16.34 2.99
N GLU A 7 -8.34 -16.61 4.21
CA GLU A 7 -7.81 -15.97 5.42
C GLU A 7 -6.29 -16.19 5.58
N LYS A 8 -5.78 -17.37 5.19
CA LYS A 8 -4.34 -17.66 5.22
C LYS A 8 -3.55 -16.77 4.27
N GLN A 9 -4.11 -16.51 3.09
CA GLN A 9 -3.52 -15.56 2.13
C GLN A 9 -3.59 -14.15 2.68
N PHE A 10 -4.69 -13.74 3.30
CA PHE A 10 -4.79 -12.43 3.95
C PHE A 10 -3.78 -12.24 5.09
N GLU A 11 -3.60 -13.23 5.97
CA GLU A 11 -2.58 -13.14 7.02
C GLU A 11 -1.16 -13.11 6.44
N SER A 12 -0.89 -13.86 5.36
CA SER A 12 0.39 -13.79 4.65
C SER A 12 0.63 -12.41 4.02
N PHE A 13 -0.40 -11.84 3.38
CA PHE A 13 -0.38 -10.49 2.82
C PHE A 13 -0.08 -9.45 3.90
N LYS A 14 -0.82 -9.48 4.99
CA LYS A 14 -0.69 -8.57 6.13
C LYS A 14 0.68 -8.66 6.80
N GLN A 15 1.23 -9.86 6.99
CA GLN A 15 2.59 -10.02 7.51
C GLN A 15 3.64 -9.41 6.58
N GLU A 16 3.49 -9.62 5.27
CA GLU A 16 4.40 -9.07 4.28
C GLU A 16 4.30 -7.53 4.21
N CYS A 17 3.08 -6.96 4.27
CA CYS A 17 2.89 -5.51 4.40
C CYS A 17 3.61 -4.95 5.62
N HIS A 18 3.41 -5.55 6.81
CA HIS A 18 4.07 -5.08 8.04
C HIS A 18 5.60 -5.14 7.96
N LYS A 19 6.14 -6.20 7.35
CA LYS A 19 7.58 -6.33 7.11
C LYS A 19 8.11 -5.15 6.30
N TRP A 20 7.46 -4.80 5.19
CA TRP A 20 7.92 -3.71 4.31
C TRP A 20 7.64 -2.32 4.89
N ILE A 21 6.50 -2.11 5.56
CA ILE A 21 6.19 -0.88 6.31
C ILE A 21 7.29 -0.59 7.33
N LYS A 22 7.69 -1.62 8.09
CA LYS A 22 8.78 -1.52 9.06
C LYS A 22 10.13 -1.25 8.38
N PHE A 23 10.41 -1.96 7.30
CA PHE A 23 11.67 -1.81 6.54
C PHE A 23 11.85 -0.40 5.96
N PHE A 24 10.80 0.16 5.35
CA PHE A 24 10.83 1.50 4.76
C PHE A 24 10.65 2.64 5.77
N GLY A 25 10.37 2.33 7.05
CA GLY A 25 10.26 3.34 8.09
C GLY A 25 8.98 4.17 8.02
N LEU A 26 7.88 3.64 7.47
CA LEU A 26 6.58 4.32 7.34
C LEU A 26 5.81 4.38 8.68
N LYS A 27 6.51 4.63 9.80
CA LYS A 27 5.97 4.56 11.17
C LYS A 27 4.97 5.68 11.49
N ASP A 28 5.08 6.81 10.80
CA ASP A 28 4.22 7.98 11.01
C ASP A 28 2.89 7.86 10.25
N TRP A 29 2.72 6.80 9.46
CA TRP A 29 1.49 6.50 8.76
C TRP A 29 0.53 5.69 9.63
N ARG A 30 -0.73 6.12 9.71
CA ARG A 30 -1.82 5.32 10.24
C ARG A 30 -2.36 4.43 9.13
N ILE A 31 -1.91 3.17 9.13
CA ILE A 31 -2.22 2.20 8.07
C ILE A 31 -3.25 1.21 8.58
N LYS A 32 -4.35 1.06 7.84
CA LYS A 32 -5.33 -0.01 8.03
C LYS A 32 -5.14 -1.05 6.93
N ILE A 33 -5.09 -2.33 7.29
CA ILE A 33 -5.00 -3.44 6.33
C ILE A 33 -6.31 -4.24 6.42
N THR A 34 -7.05 -4.38 5.33
CA THR A 34 -8.34 -5.10 5.30
C THR A 34 -8.42 -6.15 4.19
N HIS A 35 -9.38 -7.06 4.34
CA HIS A 35 -9.73 -8.10 3.39
C HIS A 35 -11.18 -7.86 2.99
N GLU A 36 -11.39 -7.23 1.82
CA GLU A 36 -12.72 -6.81 1.36
C GLU A 36 -12.82 -6.91 -0.15
N ASP A 37 -14.04 -6.91 -0.68
CA ASP A 37 -14.25 -6.91 -2.12
C ASP A 37 -13.91 -5.51 -2.67
N ILE A 38 -12.98 -5.47 -3.61
CA ILE A 38 -12.55 -4.24 -4.26
C ILE A 38 -13.20 -4.30 -5.64
N ASP A 39 -14.34 -3.60 -5.78
CA ASP A 39 -15.26 -3.59 -6.93
C ASP A 39 -14.60 -3.10 -8.26
N GLU A 40 -13.29 -2.87 -8.23
CA GLU A 40 -12.50 -2.26 -9.29
C GLU A 40 -11.60 -3.29 -10.00
N ASN A 41 -12.04 -3.73 -11.19
CA ASN A 41 -11.18 -4.25 -12.26
C ASN A 41 -10.26 -5.43 -11.91
N PHE A 42 -10.70 -6.36 -11.07
CA PHE A 42 -9.98 -7.62 -10.83
C PHE A 42 -8.56 -7.44 -10.26
N THR A 43 -8.30 -6.31 -9.60
CA THR A 43 -7.02 -6.08 -8.94
C THR A 43 -6.90 -6.95 -7.70
N ALA A 44 -5.71 -7.55 -7.52
CA ALA A 44 -5.46 -8.46 -6.41
C ALA A 44 -5.44 -7.75 -5.06
N ALA A 45 -4.92 -6.52 -5.04
CA ALA A 45 -4.85 -5.65 -3.89
C ALA A 45 -4.87 -4.19 -4.38
N ASP A 46 -5.10 -3.27 -3.46
CA ASP A 46 -4.97 -1.84 -3.71
C ASP A 46 -4.50 -1.08 -2.46
N VAL A 47 -4.07 0.15 -2.69
CA VAL A 47 -3.81 1.12 -1.63
C VAL A 47 -4.43 2.47 -1.94
N THR A 48 -5.17 2.98 -0.97
CA THR A 48 -5.62 4.38 -0.94
C THR A 48 -4.94 5.11 0.19
N HIS A 49 -4.66 6.40 -0.01
CA HIS A 49 -3.92 7.18 0.97
C HIS A 49 -4.31 8.65 0.96
N ASN A 50 -4.15 9.30 2.11
CA ASN A 50 -4.20 10.74 2.30
C ASN A 50 -2.86 11.20 2.87
N SER A 51 -2.02 11.78 2.02
CA SER A 51 -0.67 12.23 2.40
C SER A 51 -0.67 13.39 3.41
N ARG A 52 -1.72 14.23 3.43
CA ARG A 52 -1.82 15.33 4.40
C ARG A 52 -2.02 14.82 5.83
N SER A 53 -2.88 13.81 6.00
CA SER A 53 -3.16 13.21 7.30
C SER A 53 -2.30 11.99 7.62
N ARG A 54 -1.41 11.56 6.71
CA ARG A 54 -0.62 10.31 6.77
C ARG A 54 -1.50 9.10 7.13
N GLN A 55 -2.62 8.95 6.42
CA GLN A 55 -3.53 7.82 6.59
C GLN A 55 -3.54 6.98 5.31
N ALA A 56 -3.52 5.66 5.44
CA ALA A 56 -3.62 4.76 4.29
C ALA A 56 -4.49 3.54 4.62
N ALA A 57 -5.16 3.03 3.60
CA ALA A 57 -5.86 1.75 3.62
C ALA A 57 -5.26 0.86 2.53
N ILE A 58 -4.67 -0.25 2.94
CA ILE A 58 -4.17 -1.31 2.05
C ILE A 58 -5.18 -2.45 2.10
N ARG A 59 -5.64 -2.94 0.96
CA ARG A 59 -6.71 -3.93 0.93
C ARG A 59 -6.30 -5.09 0.04
N LEU A 60 -6.56 -6.30 0.51
CA LEU A 60 -6.50 -7.51 -0.31
C LEU A 60 -7.92 -7.80 -0.81
N ASN A 61 -8.07 -8.08 -2.11
CA ASN A 61 -9.37 -8.37 -2.69
C ASN A 61 -9.88 -9.74 -2.26
N THR A 62 -11.14 -9.83 -1.81
CA THR A 62 -11.80 -11.12 -1.51
C THR A 62 -12.13 -11.92 -2.76
N THR A 63 -12.26 -11.28 -3.92
CA THR A 63 -12.76 -11.88 -5.15
C THR A 63 -11.77 -11.67 -6.30
N LEU A 64 -11.30 -12.76 -6.92
CA LEU A 64 -10.33 -12.74 -8.01
C LEU A 64 -10.84 -13.54 -9.22
N HIS A 65 -10.39 -13.17 -10.41
CA HIS A 65 -10.73 -13.87 -11.65
C HIS A 65 -9.81 -15.05 -11.98
N ASP A 66 -8.59 -15.05 -11.43
CA ASP A 66 -7.55 -16.06 -11.65
C ASP A 66 -7.01 -16.63 -10.32
N ASP A 67 -6.36 -17.80 -10.41
CA ASP A 67 -5.69 -18.47 -9.30
C ASP A 67 -4.51 -17.64 -8.79
N LEU A 68 -4.70 -16.96 -7.66
CA LEU A 68 -3.64 -16.23 -6.97
C LEU A 68 -2.80 -17.18 -6.11
N LYS A 69 -1.50 -17.31 -6.41
CA LYS A 69 -0.58 -18.11 -5.59
C LYS A 69 -0.08 -17.30 -4.40
N ASP A 70 0.42 -18.00 -3.37
CA ASP A 70 1.00 -17.34 -2.18
C ASP A 70 2.17 -16.40 -2.52
N ILE A 71 2.92 -16.67 -3.61
CA ILE A 71 3.97 -15.77 -4.09
C ILE A 71 3.38 -14.47 -4.63
N ASP A 72 2.25 -14.54 -5.34
CA ASP A 72 1.58 -13.38 -5.91
C ASP A 72 1.02 -12.49 -4.80
N VAL A 73 0.47 -13.09 -3.73
CA VAL A 73 0.01 -12.38 -2.53
C VAL A 73 1.12 -11.52 -1.91
N LYS A 74 2.32 -12.08 -1.75
CA LYS A 74 3.46 -11.36 -1.15
C LYS A 74 3.99 -10.27 -2.07
N VAL A 75 4.00 -10.52 -3.38
CA VAL A 75 4.39 -9.51 -4.38
C VAL A 75 3.39 -8.35 -4.40
N SER A 76 2.09 -8.62 -4.35
CA SER A 76 1.05 -7.59 -4.21
C SER A 76 1.22 -6.78 -2.92
N ALA A 77 1.47 -7.43 -1.78
CA ALA A 77 1.72 -6.73 -0.52
C ALA A 77 2.91 -5.76 -0.62
N PHE A 78 3.99 -6.18 -1.27
CA PHE A 78 5.15 -5.31 -1.53
C PHE A 78 4.80 -4.15 -2.47
N HIS A 79 4.04 -4.42 -3.54
CA HIS A 79 3.60 -3.42 -4.51
C HIS A 79 2.80 -2.29 -3.85
N GLU A 80 1.81 -2.64 -3.02
CA GLU A 80 1.00 -1.64 -2.31
C GLU A 80 1.82 -0.80 -1.34
N VAL A 81 2.77 -1.42 -0.62
CA VAL A 81 3.66 -0.68 0.27
C VAL A 81 4.61 0.23 -0.52
N CYS A 82 5.04 -0.17 -1.72
CA CYS A 82 5.83 0.70 -2.61
C CYS A 82 5.04 1.93 -3.07
N HIS A 83 3.76 1.77 -3.41
CA HIS A 83 2.89 2.90 -3.70
C HIS A 83 2.79 3.88 -2.53
N LEU A 84 2.66 3.36 -1.30
CA LEU A 84 2.64 4.21 -0.11
C LEU A 84 3.98 4.93 0.14
N LEU A 85 5.11 4.24 -0.08
CA LEU A 85 6.44 4.84 0.00
C LEU A 85 6.59 6.00 -1.01
N LEU A 86 6.18 5.78 -2.26
CA LEU A 86 6.24 6.81 -3.29
C LEU A 86 5.33 8.01 -2.96
N ALA A 87 4.18 7.77 -2.34
CA ALA A 87 3.29 8.82 -1.86
C ALA A 87 3.94 9.67 -0.75
N ASP A 88 4.65 9.04 0.19
CA ASP A 88 5.39 9.73 1.25
C ASP A 88 6.51 10.61 0.68
N LEU A 89 7.33 10.05 -0.22
CA LEU A 89 8.41 10.77 -0.89
C LEU A 89 7.89 11.95 -1.71
N THR A 90 6.77 11.77 -2.42
CA THR A 90 6.15 12.85 -3.21
C THR A 90 5.60 13.96 -2.31
N CYS A 91 5.13 13.63 -1.11
CA CYS A 91 4.71 14.64 -0.13
C CYS A 91 5.90 15.47 0.37
N LEU A 92 7.05 14.83 0.63
CA LEU A 92 8.27 15.52 1.04
C LEU A 92 8.77 16.51 -0.03
N THR A 93 8.70 16.13 -1.31
CA THR A 93 9.12 17.02 -2.41
C THR A 93 8.14 18.18 -2.62
N ARG A 94 6.84 17.98 -2.45
CA ARG A 94 5.84 19.06 -2.55
C ARG A 94 5.79 20.01 -1.35
N SER A 95 6.17 19.53 -0.16
CA SER A 95 6.33 20.39 1.01
C SER A 95 7.55 21.30 0.93
N ARG A 96 8.50 20.95 0.05
CA ARG A 96 9.62 21.79 -0.36
C ARG A 96 9.24 22.56 -1.62
N GLU A 97 8.34 23.53 -1.49
CA GLU A 97 8.60 24.78 -2.20
C GLU A 97 9.89 25.32 -1.56
N CYS A 98 11.01 24.95 -2.17
CA CYS A 98 12.32 25.50 -1.92
C CYS A 98 12.14 27.01 -2.11
N SER A 99 12.03 27.77 -1.00
CA SER A 99 12.04 29.21 -1.11
C SER A 99 13.37 29.57 -1.77
N GLU A 100 13.31 30.12 -2.98
CA GLU A 100 14.48 30.66 -3.69
C GLU A 100 15.20 31.77 -2.88
N TYR A 101 14.68 32.14 -1.70
CA TYR A 101 15.26 33.07 -0.74
C TYR A 101 16.42 32.53 0.11
N GLU A 102 16.79 31.25 0.03
CA GLU A 102 18.03 30.74 0.66
C GLU A 102 19.23 30.68 -0.30
N ILE A 103 19.10 31.31 -1.48
CA ILE A 103 20.23 31.58 -2.37
C ILE A 103 20.40 33.11 -2.51
N GLU A 104 20.64 33.80 -1.39
CA GLU A 104 21.12 35.19 -1.44
C GLU A 104 22.37 35.36 -0.56
N LYS A 105 23.55 35.44 -1.19
CA LYS A 105 24.60 36.45 -0.95
C LYS A 105 25.87 36.19 -1.75
#